data_AF-A0A9D1FWC5-F1
#
_entry.id   AF-A0A9D1FWC5-F1
#
_cell.length_a   1.000
_cell.length_b   1.000
_cell.length_c   1.000
_cell.angle_alpha   90.00
_cell.angle_beta   90.00
_cell.angle_gamma   90.00
#
_symmetry.space_group_name_H-M   'P 1'
#
loop_
_entity.id
_entity.type
_entity.pdbx_description
1 polymer ?
#
loop_
_entity_poly.entity_id
_entity_poly.type
_entity_poly.pdbx_seq_one_letter_code
_entity_poly.pdbx_strand_id
1 'polypeptide(L)' 'MKRELINTIKEKEVQLSKLKAHIDKSSICSDLYNKVVLEKAILKKELEMLEENKFLKKIRSVLPRKKTLICDYFRN' A
#
# COMPACT_ATOMS: atom_id res chain seq x y z
N MET A 1 8.02 -0.16 -10.64
CA MET A 1 7.56 0.02 -9.24
C MET A 1 6.17 -0.55 -8.92
N LYS A 2 5.03 0.07 -9.28
CA LYS A 2 3.70 -0.43 -8.81
C LYS A 2 3.38 -1.87 -9.25
N ARG A 3 3.69 -2.22 -10.51
CA ARG A 3 3.47 -3.58 -11.04
C ARG A 3 4.40 -4.61 -10.40
N GLU A 4 5.63 -4.23 -10.11
CA GLU A 4 6.60 -5.08 -9.41
C GLU A 4 6.14 -5.38 -7.98
N LEU A 5 5.71 -4.35 -7.23
CA LEU A 5 5.11 -4.51 -5.89
C LEU A 5 3.94 -5.50 -5.89
N ILE A 6 3.04 -5.39 -6.87
CA ILE A 6 1.91 -6.31 -7.00
C ILE A 6 2.37 -7.74 -7.30
N ASN A 7 3.39 -7.91 -8.16
CA ASN A 7 3.95 -9.22 -8.46
C ASN A 7 4.64 -9.83 -7.24
N THR A 8 5.45 -9.05 -6.51
CA THR A 8 6.11 -9.50 -5.28
C THR A 8 5.09 -9.92 -4.21
N ILE A 9 3.97 -9.20 -4.05
CA ILE A 9 2.90 -9.59 -3.13
C ILE A 9 2.28 -10.94 -3.54
N LYS A 10 2.03 -11.16 -4.84
CA LYS A 10 1.50 -12.43 -5.35
C LYS A 10 2.48 -13.59 -5.14
N GLU A 11 3.77 -13.37 -5.38
CA GLU A 11 4.80 -14.38 -5.12
C GLU A 11 4.86 -14.76 -3.64
N LYS A 12 4.80 -13.76 -2.74
CA LYS A 12 4.75 -13.97 -1.29
C LYS A 12 3.48 -14.71 -0.86
N GLU A 13 2.33 -14.47 -1.50
CA GLU A 13 1.11 -15.24 -1.28
C GLU A 13 1.25 -16.72 -1.67
N VAL A 14 1.90 -17.00 -2.80
CA VAL A 14 2.19 -18.37 -3.23
C VAL A 14 3.15 -19.05 -2.24
N GLN A 15 4.17 -18.33 -1.76
CA GLN A 15 5.09 -18.84 -0.72
C GLN A 15 4.36 -19.16 0.58
N LEU A 16 3.48 -18.27 1.05
CA LEU A 16 2.65 -18.51 2.23
C LEU A 16 1.73 -19.72 2.07
N SER A 17 1.15 -19.91 0.88
CA SER A 17 0.29 -21.06 0.58
C SER A 17 1.05 -22.38 0.69
N LYS A 18 2.31 -22.41 0.22
CA LYS A 18 3.20 -23.57 0.36
C LYS A 18 3.63 -23.79 1.81
N LEU A 19 4.05 -22.72 2.50
CA LEU A 19 4.50 -22.79 3.89
C LEU A 19 3.39 -23.24 4.83
N LYS A 20 2.12 -22.87 4.56
CA LYS A 20 0.96 -23.24 5.36
C LYS A 20 0.81 -24.76 5.57
N ALA A 21 1.20 -25.57 4.58
CA ALA A 21 1.15 -27.04 4.69
C ALA A 21 2.24 -27.64 5.60
N HIS A 22 3.20 -26.82 6.05
CA HIS A 22 4.37 -27.25 6.83
C HIS A 22 4.53 -26.49 8.16
N ILE A 23 3.59 -25.58 8.52
CA ILE A 23 3.66 -24.81 9.77
C ILE A 23 3.69 -25.72 10.99
N ASP A 24 2.85 -26.76 11.01
CA ASP A 24 2.73 -27.66 12.17
C ASP A 24 3.89 -28.67 12.29
N LYS A 25 4.81 -28.70 11.32
CA LYS A 25 5.89 -29.70 11.24
C LYS A 25 7.20 -29.22 11.87
N SER A 26 7.39 -27.91 12.03
CA SER A 26 8.63 -27.33 12.56
C SER A 26 8.43 -25.90 13.03
N SER A 27 9.02 -25.54 14.19
CA SER A 27 8.98 -24.15 14.67
C SER A 27 9.65 -23.18 13.69
N ILE A 28 10.68 -23.64 12.97
CA ILE A 28 11.39 -22.85 11.95
C ILE A 28 10.45 -22.50 10.79
N CYS A 29 9.57 -23.41 10.40
CA CYS A 29 8.57 -23.16 9.35
C CYS A 29 7.50 -22.17 9.82
N SER A 30 7.13 -22.21 11.11
CA SER A 30 6.23 -21.22 11.71
C SER A 30 6.86 -19.82 11.75
N ASP A 31 8.12 -19.71 12.19
CA ASP A 31 8.85 -18.44 12.21
C ASP A 31 9.03 -17.85 10.82
N LEU A 32 9.35 -18.70 9.84
CA LEU A 32 9.46 -18.29 8.45
C LEU A 32 8.10 -17.82 7.89
N TYR A 33 7.02 -18.53 8.21
CA TYR A 33 5.68 -18.12 7.82
C TYR A 33 5.33 -16.75 8.40
N ASN A 34 5.55 -16.54 9.70
CA ASN A 34 5.30 -15.27 10.37
C ASN A 34 6.09 -14.12 9.75
N LYS A 35 7.37 -14.34 9.43
CA LYS A 35 8.21 -13.36 8.73
C LYS A 35 7.62 -12.97 7.37
N VAL A 36 7.22 -13.96 6.56
CA VAL A 36 6.65 -13.71 5.23
C VAL A 36 5.29 -12.99 5.32
N VAL A 37 4.48 -13.26 6.35
CA VAL A 37 3.24 -12.53 6.63
C VAL A 37 3.52 -11.05 6.90
N LEU A 38 4.51 -10.75 7.73
CA LEU A 38 4.92 -9.38 8.04
C LEU A 38 5.44 -8.64 6.80
N GLU A 39 6.31 -9.29 6.03
CA GLU A 39 6.83 -8.73 4.77
C GLU A 39 5.69 -8.41 3.79
N LYS A 40 4.71 -9.32 3.64
CA LYS A 40 3.52 -9.07 2.82
C LYS A 40 2.71 -7.87 3.31
N ALA A 41 2.54 -7.72 4.63
CA ALA A 41 1.79 -6.62 5.22
C ALA A 41 2.48 -5.26 4.95
N ILE A 42 3.80 -5.20 5.08
CA ILE A 42 4.59 -4.00 4.75
C ILE A 42 4.42 -3.62 3.29
N LEU A 43 4.57 -4.58 2.35
CA LEU A 43 4.41 -4.33 0.92
C LEU A 43 2.99 -3.86 0.56
N LYS A 44 1.96 -4.41 1.21
CA LYS A 44 0.58 -3.91 1.06
C LYS A 44 0.43 -2.47 1.53
N LYS A 45 1.05 -2.12 2.68
CA LYS A 45 1.00 -0.76 3.21
C LYS A 45 1.68 0.24 2.27
N GLU A 46 2.83 -0.13 1.69
CA GLU A 46 3.50 0.69 0.68
C GLU A 46 2.63 0.91 -0.57
N LEU A 47 1.92 -0.15 -1.02
CA LEU A 47 1.01 -0.05 -2.15
C LEU A 47 -0.17 0.90 -1.86
N GLU A 48 -0.78 0.80 -0.67
CA GLU A 48 -1.82 1.72 -0.21
C GLU A 48 -1.34 3.17 -0.20
N MET A 49 -0.17 3.44 0.39
CA MET A 49 0.38 4.79 0.46
C MET A 49 0.65 5.39 -0.94
N LEU A 50 1.07 4.56 -1.90
CA LEU A 50 1.25 4.99 -3.29
C LEU A 50 -0.09 5.33 -3.97
N GLU A 51 -1.16 4.60 -3.64
CA GLU A 51 -2.50 4.85 -4.16
C GLU A 51 -3.15 6.09 -3.54
N GLU A 52 -3.10 6.23 -2.22
CA GLU A 52 -3.61 7.39 -1.49
C GLU A 52 -2.96 8.69 -1.97
N ASN A 53 -1.63 8.70 -2.13
CA ASN A 53 -0.92 9.87 -2.66
C ASN A 53 -1.36 10.25 -4.07
N LYS A 54 -1.64 9.27 -4.93
CA LYS A 54 -2.12 9.52 -6.29
C LYS A 54 -3.56 10.02 -6.29
N PHE A 55 -4.40 9.45 -5.43
CA PHE A 55 -5.79 9.82 -5.26
C PHE A 55 -5.94 11.25 -4.71
N LEU A 56 -5.21 11.59 -3.65
CA LEU A 56 -5.18 12.93 -3.07
C LEU A 56 -4.67 13.99 -4.07
N LYS A 57 -3.63 13.67 -4.85
CA LYS A 57 -3.17 14.55 -5.94
C LYS A 57 -4.23 14.74 -7.02
N LYS A 58 -4.93 13.68 -7.41
CA LYS A 58 -6.00 13.74 -8.40
C LYS A 58 -7.19 14.56 -7.89
N ILE A 59 -7.63 14.37 -6.65
CA ILE A 59 -8.67 15.19 -6.01
C ILE A 59 -8.24 16.66 -5.96
N ARG A 60 -7.01 16.96 -5.52
CA ARG A 60 -6.50 18.35 -5.50
C ARG A 60 -6.47 19.00 -6.87
N SER A 61 -6.28 18.23 -7.95
CA SER A 61 -6.30 18.76 -9.32
C SER A 61 -7.71 18.98 -9.88
N VAL A 62 -8.70 18.23 -9.39
CA VAL A 62 -10.11 18.34 -9.81
C VAL A 62 -10.85 19.38 -8.96
N LEU A 63 -10.45 19.58 -7.71
CA LEU A 63 -10.98 20.67 -6.89
C LEU A 63 -10.53 22.00 -7.51
N PRO A 64 -11.45 22.88 -7.95
CA PRO A 64 -11.06 24.20 -8.42
C PRO A 64 -10.35 24.92 -7.28
N ARG A 65 -9.07 25.26 -7.47
CA ARG A 65 -8.39 26.20 -6.58
C ARG A 65 -9.17 27.51 -6.66
N LYS A 66 -10.07 27.77 -5.70
CA LYS A 66 -10.60 29.11 -5.47
C LYS A 66 -9.40 29.98 -5.12
N LYS A 67 -8.82 30.62 -6.14
CA LYS A 67 -7.91 31.75 -5.95
C LYS A 67 -8.80 32.89 -5.52
N THR A 68 -9.08 33.01 -4.22
CA THR A 68 -9.59 34.28 -3.69
C THR A 68 -8.50 35.29 -3.97
N LEU A 69 -8.74 36.21 -4.90
CA LEU A 69 -7.81 37.30 -5.12
C LEU A 69 -7.89 38.21 -3.89
N ILE A 70 -6.80 38.89 -3.55
CA ILE A 70 -6.77 39.79 -2.38
C ILE A 70 -7.90 40.83 -2.47
N CYS A 71 -8.27 41.27 -3.67
CA CYS A 71 -9.40 42.17 -3.91
C CYS A 71 -10.78 41.60 -3.56
N ASP A 72 -10.98 40.28 -3.53
CA ASP A 72 -12.25 39.68 -3.10
C ASP A 72 -12.50 39.83 -1.60
N TYR A 73 -11.45 40.03 -0.79
CA TYR A 73 -11.57 40.28 0.66
C TYR A 73 -12.04 41.69 1.00
N PHE A 74 -11.97 42.64 0.06
CA PHE A 74 -12.38 44.03 0.26
C PHE A 74 -13.78 44.33 -0.30
N ARG A 75 -14.55 43.29 -0.67
CA ARG A 75 -15.86 43.45 -1.32
C ARG A 75 -17.05 43.50 -0.37
N ASN A 76 -16.84 43.56 0.95
CA ASN A 76 -17.84 43.90 1.96
C ASN A 76 -17.18 44.61 3.14
#